data_AF-A0A3B8QYW2-F1
#
_entry.id   AF-A0A3B8QYW2-F1
#
_cell.length_a   1.000
_cell.length_b   1.000
_cell.length_c   1.000
_cell.angle_alpha   90.00
_cell.angle_beta   90.00
_cell.angle_gamma   90.00
#
_symmetry.space_group_name_H-M   'P 1'
#
loop_
_entity.id
_entity.type
_entity.pdbx_description
1 polymer ?
#
loop_
_entity_poly.entity_id
_entity_poly.type
_entity_poly.pdbx_seq_one_letter_code
_entity_poly.pdbx_strand_id
1 'polypeptide(L)'
;MCTPQYIDNLKEDARFAGLFADSVFVAGVADINSNCSASRLCNLYSEVNGDRTDISKCLFAIQHLDSLASEIEWAKGILTVQPQLAYVLQKLVDNGYSEYWEQTVYPRLKSHIDNYKLNQALLDAIHTNLSDFFSPESMPDTQSKIFILDIENAFNLSDESFCCTPLILDPEIEKQLRLNFMNVYIHEYLHNLYLSPELMAKLGELDNDSFYRSKEEIAQKHGEGRNEAFVVAAEVYISNKLGLRDWQNVYDEFSQYVDGSLVLAPIVYVNLHDRKPGETYNDFLLRLFEKGILKVGAIEASYMDAMGLIRSGNFPTGK
;
A
#
# COMPACT_ATOMS: atom_id res chain seq x y z
N MET A 1 2.67 18.07 -3.90
CA MET A 1 1.41 17.33 -3.72
C MET A 1 1.10 17.04 -2.25
N CYS A 2 2.03 16.49 -1.46
CA CYS A 2 1.77 16.24 -0.03
C CYS A 2 1.79 17.51 0.86
N THR A 3 2.43 18.58 0.40
CA THR A 3 2.69 19.80 1.18
C THR A 3 1.48 20.40 1.91
N PRO A 4 0.24 20.44 1.36
CA PRO A 4 -0.91 20.97 2.10
C PRO A 4 -1.16 20.27 3.45
N GLN A 5 -0.93 18.95 3.53
CA GLN A 5 -1.09 18.20 4.78
C GLN A 5 0.07 18.40 5.77
N TYR A 6 1.25 18.77 5.25
CA TYR A 6 2.47 19.02 6.03
C TYR A 6 2.85 20.49 6.00
N ILE A 7 1.86 21.39 5.87
CA ILE A 7 2.14 22.80 5.65
C ILE A 7 2.90 23.39 6.84
N ASP A 8 2.67 22.86 8.04
CA ASP A 8 3.30 23.29 9.28
C ASP A 8 4.82 23.16 9.25
N ASN A 9 5.37 22.25 8.43
CA ASN A 9 6.81 22.07 8.27
C ASN A 9 7.48 23.27 7.57
N LEU A 10 6.67 24.14 6.94
CA LEU A 10 7.13 25.35 6.28
C LEU A 10 7.02 26.61 7.15
N LYS A 11 6.43 26.54 8.36
CA LYS A 11 6.17 27.71 9.22
C LYS A 11 7.43 28.48 9.61
N GLU A 12 8.51 27.75 9.88
CA GLU A 12 9.79 28.33 10.33
C GLU A 12 10.66 28.83 9.17
N ASP A 13 10.30 28.54 7.92
CA ASP A 13 11.05 28.99 6.76
C ASP A 13 10.57 30.39 6.31
N ALA A 14 11.51 31.34 6.29
CA ALA A 14 11.23 32.73 5.97
C ALA A 14 10.57 32.95 4.60
N ARG A 15 10.78 32.02 3.64
CA ARG A 15 10.14 32.06 2.32
C ARG A 15 8.62 31.96 2.41
N PHE A 16 8.10 31.16 3.33
CA PHE A 16 6.68 30.84 3.42
C PHE A 16 5.96 31.58 4.55
N ALA A 17 6.69 32.29 5.43
CA ALA A 17 6.11 33.01 6.57
C ALA A 17 4.93 33.92 6.20
N GLY A 18 4.99 34.59 5.04
CA GLY A 18 3.91 35.44 4.53
C GLY A 18 2.63 34.69 4.17
N LEU A 19 2.72 33.41 3.78
CA LEU A 19 1.56 32.58 3.42
C LEU A 19 0.68 32.24 4.63
N PHE A 20 1.25 32.11 5.82
CA PHE A 20 0.49 31.82 7.04
C PHE A 20 -0.33 33.02 7.54
N ALA A 21 -0.03 34.23 7.04
CA ALA A 21 -0.85 35.42 7.26
C ALA A 21 -1.91 35.63 6.15
N ASP A 22 -1.82 34.89 5.04
CA ASP A 22 -2.79 34.94 3.94
C ASP A 22 -4.01 34.06 4.28
N SER A 23 -5.12 34.70 4.65
CA SER A 23 -6.34 33.99 5.05
C SER A 23 -6.92 33.12 3.94
N VAL A 24 -6.70 33.48 2.66
CA VAL A 24 -7.18 32.68 1.52
C VAL A 24 -6.33 31.42 1.37
N PHE A 25 -5.01 31.56 1.53
CA PHE A 25 -4.10 30.42 1.54
C PHE A 25 -4.43 29.44 2.68
N VAL A 26 -4.58 29.94 3.91
CA VAL A 26 -4.88 29.12 5.09
C VAL A 26 -6.23 28.41 4.95
N ALA A 27 -7.26 29.12 4.49
CA ALA A 27 -8.57 28.50 4.22
C ALA A 27 -8.48 27.43 3.12
N GLY A 28 -7.74 27.71 2.04
CA GLY A 28 -7.53 26.75 0.96
C GLY A 28 -6.83 25.47 1.43
N VAL A 29 -5.83 25.58 2.30
CA VAL A 29 -5.17 24.41 2.91
C VAL A 29 -6.15 23.61 3.76
N ALA A 30 -6.97 24.27 4.59
CA ALA A 30 -7.98 23.61 5.42
C ALA A 30 -9.04 22.88 4.58
N ASP A 31 -9.51 23.50 3.49
CA ASP A 31 -10.47 22.90 2.56
C ASP A 31 -9.89 21.65 1.89
N ILE A 32 -8.64 21.71 1.42
CA ILE A 32 -7.95 20.56 0.82
C ILE A 32 -7.86 19.41 1.83
N ASN A 33 -7.35 19.70 3.04
CA ASN A 33 -7.11 18.67 4.06
C ASN A 33 -8.43 18.06 4.60
N SER A 34 -9.55 18.76 4.46
CA SER A 34 -10.88 18.23 4.84
C SER A 34 -11.51 17.34 3.77
N ASN A 35 -11.07 17.42 2.51
CA ASN A 35 -11.69 16.73 1.38
C ASN A 35 -10.79 15.68 0.72
N CYS A 36 -9.48 15.71 0.97
CA CYS A 36 -8.54 14.76 0.40
C CYS A 36 -7.30 14.50 1.27
N SER A 37 -6.79 13.28 1.17
CA SER A 37 -5.50 12.86 1.74
C SER A 37 -4.33 13.16 0.78
N ALA A 38 -3.09 13.26 1.30
CA ALA A 38 -1.91 13.40 0.45
C ALA A 38 -1.73 12.18 -0.47
N SER A 39 -2.05 10.97 0.00
CA SER A 39 -2.04 9.75 -0.82
C SER A 39 -3.03 9.83 -1.97
N ARG A 40 -4.30 10.19 -1.74
CA ARG A 40 -5.28 10.33 -2.83
C ARG A 40 -4.87 11.37 -3.85
N LEU A 41 -4.27 12.47 -3.42
CA LEU A 41 -3.69 13.45 -4.32
C LEU A 41 -2.55 12.88 -5.15
N CYS A 42 -1.63 12.13 -4.54
CA CYS A 42 -0.53 11.48 -5.25
C CYS A 42 -0.99 10.34 -6.18
N ASN A 43 -2.01 9.58 -5.79
CA ASN A 43 -2.70 8.58 -6.61
C ASN A 43 -3.26 9.20 -7.86
N LEU A 44 -4.06 10.25 -7.69
CA LEU A 44 -4.72 10.89 -8.81
C LEU A 44 -3.68 11.43 -9.78
N TYR A 45 -2.66 12.09 -9.23
CA TYR A 45 -1.56 12.61 -10.02
C TYR A 45 -0.79 11.51 -10.77
N SER A 46 -0.67 10.31 -10.18
CA SER A 46 -0.11 9.14 -10.84
C SER A 46 -1.00 8.60 -11.96
N GLU A 47 -2.29 8.49 -11.71
CA GLU A 47 -3.27 7.91 -12.64
C GLU A 47 -3.43 8.79 -13.89
N VAL A 48 -3.39 10.11 -13.72
CA VAL A 48 -3.41 11.06 -14.85
C VAL A 48 -2.06 11.24 -15.55
N ASN A 49 -1.05 10.42 -15.21
CA ASN A 49 0.30 10.46 -15.77
C ASN A 49 1.00 11.83 -15.66
N GLY A 50 0.84 12.52 -14.53
CA GLY A 50 1.50 13.80 -14.29
C GLY A 50 3.03 13.69 -14.23
N ASP A 51 3.74 14.68 -14.77
CA ASP A 51 5.20 14.75 -14.69
C ASP A 51 5.62 15.18 -13.29
N ARG A 52 6.25 14.28 -12.53
CA ARG A 52 6.63 14.50 -11.13
C ARG A 52 7.95 15.25 -10.98
N THR A 53 8.69 15.41 -12.07
CA THR A 53 10.01 16.03 -12.08
C THR A 53 9.97 17.48 -12.53
N ASP A 54 8.85 17.93 -13.08
CA ASP A 54 8.64 19.27 -13.60
C ASP A 54 7.48 19.97 -12.88
N ILE A 55 7.81 20.97 -12.08
CA ILE A 55 6.84 21.70 -11.27
C ILE A 55 5.81 22.49 -12.12
N SER A 56 6.22 22.94 -13.31
CA SER A 56 5.33 23.70 -14.21
C SER A 56 4.29 22.76 -14.82
N LYS A 57 4.72 21.56 -15.25
CA LYS A 57 3.79 20.53 -15.72
C LYS A 57 2.91 20.02 -14.60
N CYS A 58 3.42 19.97 -13.37
CA CYS A 58 2.62 19.64 -12.20
C CYS A 58 1.48 20.64 -11.98
N LEU A 59 1.79 21.93 -11.91
CA LEU A 59 0.76 22.96 -11.80
C LEU A 59 -0.24 22.92 -12.95
N PHE A 60 0.24 22.72 -14.18
CA PHE A 60 -0.63 22.59 -15.35
C PHE A 60 -1.60 21.41 -15.20
N ALA A 61 -1.13 20.22 -14.82
CA ALA A 61 -1.99 19.07 -14.62
C ALA A 61 -3.02 19.33 -13.50
N ILE A 62 -2.62 19.96 -12.39
CA ILE A 62 -3.53 20.32 -11.29
C ILE A 62 -4.61 21.30 -11.75
N GLN A 63 -4.24 22.30 -12.56
CA GLN A 63 -5.18 23.29 -13.10
C GLN A 63 -6.24 22.67 -14.02
N HIS A 64 -5.99 21.48 -14.57
CA HIS A 64 -6.86 20.80 -15.53
C HIS A 64 -7.35 19.43 -15.03
N LEU A 65 -7.33 19.19 -13.71
CA LEU A 65 -7.78 17.90 -13.14
C LEU A 65 -9.23 17.58 -13.45
N ASP A 66 -10.09 18.59 -13.58
CA ASP A 66 -11.48 18.45 -13.99
C ASP A 66 -11.63 17.73 -15.34
N SER A 67 -10.73 18.02 -16.29
CA SER A 67 -10.66 17.36 -17.59
C SER A 67 -9.91 16.03 -17.54
N LEU A 68 -8.82 15.97 -16.79
CA LEU A 68 -7.94 14.79 -16.74
C LEU A 68 -8.52 13.61 -15.94
N ALA A 69 -9.43 13.89 -15.00
CA ALA A 69 -9.93 12.91 -14.04
C ALA A 69 -11.46 12.89 -13.91
N SER A 70 -12.21 13.46 -14.87
CA SER A 70 -13.69 13.50 -14.82
C SER A 70 -14.33 12.12 -14.65
N GLU A 71 -13.72 11.10 -15.26
CA GLU A 71 -14.22 9.72 -15.27
C GLU A 71 -13.76 8.89 -14.07
N ILE A 72 -12.88 9.44 -13.22
CA ILE A 72 -12.33 8.73 -12.05
C ILE A 72 -13.30 8.92 -10.88
N GLU A 73 -14.17 7.94 -10.64
CA GLU A 73 -15.28 8.06 -9.69
C GLU A 73 -14.81 8.41 -8.26
N TRP A 74 -13.72 7.80 -7.80
CA TRP A 74 -13.16 8.06 -6.48
C TRP A 74 -12.50 9.45 -6.38
N ALA A 75 -12.17 10.10 -7.49
CA ALA A 75 -11.50 11.41 -7.50
C ALA A 75 -12.46 12.59 -7.26
N LYS A 76 -13.78 12.37 -7.22
CA LYS A 76 -14.80 13.44 -7.06
C LYS A 76 -14.49 14.40 -5.92
N GLY A 77 -14.08 13.90 -4.75
CA GLY A 77 -13.69 14.74 -3.61
C GLY A 77 -12.54 15.70 -3.93
N ILE A 78 -11.51 15.23 -4.65
CA ILE A 78 -10.38 16.07 -5.09
C ILE A 78 -10.85 17.12 -6.08
N LEU A 79 -11.69 16.73 -7.04
CA LEU A 79 -12.18 17.63 -8.08
C LEU A 79 -12.98 18.81 -7.48
N THR A 80 -13.69 18.58 -6.36
CA THR A 80 -14.42 19.68 -5.68
C THR A 80 -13.52 20.76 -5.09
N VAL A 81 -12.28 20.42 -4.72
CA VAL A 81 -11.29 21.34 -4.13
C VAL A 81 -10.16 21.70 -5.10
N GLN A 82 -10.32 21.39 -6.39
CA GLN A 82 -9.32 21.65 -7.41
C GLN A 82 -8.89 23.14 -7.47
N PRO A 83 -9.79 24.14 -7.38
CA PRO A 83 -9.39 25.55 -7.41
C PRO A 83 -8.50 25.93 -6.22
N GLN A 84 -8.84 25.45 -5.02
CA GLN A 84 -8.04 25.65 -3.81
C GLN A 84 -6.68 24.97 -3.94
N LEU A 85 -6.65 23.74 -4.46
CA LEU A 85 -5.41 22.99 -4.69
C LEU A 85 -4.49 23.72 -5.67
N ALA A 86 -5.02 24.18 -6.80
CA ALA A 86 -4.26 24.96 -7.78
C ALA A 86 -3.72 26.25 -7.18
N TYR A 87 -4.54 26.97 -6.41
CA TYR A 87 -4.14 28.21 -5.74
C TYR A 87 -3.03 27.99 -4.70
N VAL A 88 -3.20 27.02 -3.80
CA VAL A 88 -2.23 26.71 -2.74
C VAL A 88 -0.90 26.27 -3.34
N LEU A 89 -0.92 25.37 -4.33
CA LEU A 89 0.30 24.93 -4.99
C LEU A 89 0.99 26.07 -5.75
N GLN A 90 0.23 26.92 -6.46
CA GLN A 90 0.79 28.09 -7.13
C GLN A 90 1.48 29.02 -6.12
N LYS A 91 0.84 29.31 -4.99
CA LYS A 91 1.41 30.15 -3.92
C LYS A 91 2.70 29.58 -3.34
N LEU A 92 2.77 28.26 -3.14
CA LEU A 92 4.00 27.60 -2.73
C LEU A 92 5.12 27.81 -3.77
N VAL A 93 4.83 27.59 -5.05
CA VAL A 93 5.80 27.80 -6.14
C VAL A 93 6.26 29.25 -6.22
N ASP A 94 5.34 30.20 -6.17
CA ASP A 94 5.63 31.64 -6.23
C ASP A 94 6.51 32.10 -5.05
N ASN A 95 6.43 31.41 -3.91
CA ASN A 95 7.24 31.68 -2.72
C ASN A 95 8.50 30.79 -2.65
N GLY A 96 8.96 30.23 -3.77
CA GLY A 96 10.27 29.58 -3.85
C GLY A 96 10.30 28.12 -3.41
N TYR A 97 9.18 27.38 -3.53
CA TYR A 97 9.15 25.96 -3.20
C TYR A 97 10.17 25.12 -4.00
N SER A 98 10.45 25.45 -5.27
CA SER A 98 11.48 24.75 -6.05
C SER A 98 12.86 24.87 -5.41
N GLU A 99 13.23 26.06 -4.94
CA GLU A 99 14.50 26.28 -4.23
C GLU A 99 14.51 25.58 -2.86
N TYR A 100 13.38 25.62 -2.14
CA TYR A 100 13.21 24.89 -0.88
C TYR A 100 13.43 23.39 -1.07
N TRP A 101 12.86 22.82 -2.14
CA TRP A 101 13.04 21.42 -2.49
C TRP A 101 14.51 21.09 -2.74
N GLU A 102 15.20 21.83 -3.61
CA GLU A 102 16.58 21.57 -3.97
C GLU A 102 17.57 21.73 -2.81
N GLN A 103 17.34 22.71 -1.93
CA GLN A 103 18.28 23.05 -0.85
C GLN A 103 17.98 22.33 0.48
N THR A 104 16.73 21.94 0.71
CA THR A 104 16.29 21.45 2.03
C THR A 104 15.79 20.02 1.95
N VAL A 105 14.77 19.77 1.12
CA VAL A 105 14.10 18.46 1.07
C VAL A 105 14.97 17.41 0.38
N TYR A 106 15.40 17.69 -0.86
CA TYR A 106 16.13 16.72 -1.67
C TYR A 106 17.46 16.28 -1.04
N PRO A 107 18.31 17.17 -0.49
CA PRO A 107 19.55 16.73 0.16
C PRO A 107 19.29 15.84 1.38
N ARG A 108 18.25 16.14 2.17
CA ARG A 108 17.83 15.32 3.31
C ARG A 108 17.39 13.94 2.84
N LEU A 109 16.51 13.86 1.86
CA LEU A 109 16.05 12.60 1.26
C LEU A 109 17.22 11.81 0.69
N LYS A 110 18.05 12.44 -0.15
CA LYS A 110 19.18 11.81 -0.82
C LYS A 110 20.18 11.25 0.18
N SER A 111 20.50 12.01 1.22
CA SER A 111 21.37 11.54 2.31
C SER A 111 20.81 10.30 2.99
N HIS A 112 19.51 10.26 3.30
CA HIS A 112 18.92 9.06 3.89
C HIS A 112 18.96 7.86 2.94
N ILE A 113 18.61 8.06 1.65
CA ILE A 113 18.65 7.01 0.63
C ILE A 113 20.06 6.44 0.49
N ASP A 114 21.07 7.30 0.37
CA ASP A 114 22.46 6.88 0.19
C ASP A 114 23.02 6.13 1.40
N ASN A 115 22.49 6.42 2.59
CA ASN A 115 22.88 5.76 3.84
C ASN A 115 21.98 4.57 4.18
N TYR A 116 20.92 4.31 3.41
CA TYR A 116 20.02 3.19 3.64
C TYR A 116 20.75 1.89 3.29
N LYS A 117 21.09 1.11 4.32
CA LYS A 117 21.84 -0.14 4.16
C LYS A 117 20.93 -1.25 3.67
N LEU A 118 20.82 -1.37 2.35
CA LEU A 118 20.16 -2.50 1.71
C LEU A 118 21.06 -3.74 1.79
N ASN A 119 20.55 -4.84 2.35
CA ASN A 119 21.23 -6.13 2.27
C ASN A 119 21.01 -6.73 0.87
N GLN A 120 22.00 -6.61 -0.01
CA GLN A 120 21.90 -7.10 -1.38
C GLN A 120 21.60 -8.60 -1.45
N ALA A 121 22.23 -9.41 -0.59
CA ALA A 121 21.99 -10.85 -0.58
C ALA A 121 20.55 -11.20 -0.18
N LEU A 122 19.95 -10.40 0.72
CA LEU A 122 18.53 -10.53 1.06
C LEU A 122 17.64 -10.10 -0.13
N LEU A 123 17.97 -9.00 -0.81
CA LEU A 123 17.21 -8.56 -1.97
C LEU A 123 17.22 -9.60 -3.10
N ASP A 124 18.39 -10.16 -3.41
CA ASP A 124 18.54 -11.23 -4.41
C ASP A 124 17.73 -12.47 -4.03
N ALA A 125 17.69 -12.81 -2.72
CA ALA A 125 16.88 -13.91 -2.21
C ALA A 125 15.37 -13.61 -2.31
N ILE A 126 14.96 -12.36 -2.06
CA ILE A 126 13.58 -11.90 -2.27
C ILE A 126 13.18 -12.05 -3.74
N HIS A 127 14.00 -11.53 -4.67
CA HIS A 127 13.73 -11.63 -6.12
C HIS A 127 13.64 -13.07 -6.59
N THR A 128 14.53 -13.93 -6.10
CA THR A 128 14.49 -15.36 -6.40
C THR A 128 13.19 -15.99 -5.91
N ASN A 129 12.79 -15.74 -4.66
CA ASN A 129 11.56 -16.31 -4.10
C ASN A 129 10.29 -15.75 -4.76
N LEU A 130 10.26 -14.47 -5.09
CA LEU A 130 9.17 -13.87 -5.87
C LEU A 130 9.12 -14.50 -7.26
N SER A 131 10.24 -14.62 -7.97
CA SER A 131 10.28 -15.25 -9.30
C SER A 131 9.79 -16.69 -9.26
N ASP A 132 10.22 -17.47 -8.26
CA ASP A 132 9.74 -18.83 -8.04
C ASP A 132 8.23 -18.87 -7.75
N PHE A 133 7.73 -17.89 -6.98
CA PHE A 133 6.32 -17.80 -6.62
C PHE A 133 5.42 -17.39 -7.80
N PHE A 134 5.91 -16.52 -8.70
CA PHE A 134 5.20 -16.16 -9.93
C PHE A 134 5.16 -17.31 -10.95
N SER A 135 6.15 -18.20 -10.92
CA SER A 135 6.23 -19.35 -11.83
C SER A 135 4.91 -20.16 -11.86
N PRO A 136 4.42 -20.60 -13.05
CA PRO A 136 5.05 -20.51 -14.37
C PRO A 136 4.90 -19.17 -15.09
N GLU A 137 4.17 -18.21 -14.51
CA GLU A 137 4.08 -16.85 -15.04
C GLU A 137 5.39 -16.11 -14.80
N SER A 138 5.70 -15.14 -15.66
CA SER A 138 6.84 -14.25 -15.44
C SER A 138 6.44 -13.15 -14.49
N MET A 139 7.32 -12.82 -13.54
CA MET A 139 7.23 -11.55 -12.83
C MET A 139 7.26 -10.42 -13.86
N PRO A 140 6.29 -9.50 -13.86
CA PRO A 140 6.28 -8.45 -14.87
C PRO A 140 7.46 -7.51 -14.65
N ASP A 141 7.96 -6.94 -15.75
CA ASP A 141 9.05 -5.93 -15.76
C ASP A 141 8.62 -4.60 -15.09
N THR A 142 7.44 -4.54 -14.48
CA THR A 142 6.97 -3.35 -13.79
C THR A 142 7.94 -3.04 -12.66
N GLN A 143 8.70 -1.96 -12.84
CA GLN A 143 9.25 -1.21 -11.72
C GLN A 143 8.06 -0.89 -10.83
N SER A 144 7.95 -1.56 -9.68
CA SER A 144 6.99 -1.18 -8.66
C SER A 144 7.13 0.32 -8.47
N LYS A 145 5.99 1.01 -8.48
CA LYS A 145 5.94 2.47 -8.38
C LYS A 145 6.27 2.84 -6.93
N ILE A 146 7.51 2.60 -6.50
CA ILE A 146 7.97 2.93 -5.16
C ILE A 146 8.25 4.42 -5.15
N PHE A 147 7.48 5.16 -4.36
CA PHE A 147 7.67 6.58 -4.17
C PHE A 147 8.34 6.82 -2.83
N ILE A 148 9.48 7.51 -2.87
CA ILE A 148 10.11 8.02 -1.65
C ILE A 148 9.54 9.41 -1.40
N LEU A 149 8.74 9.53 -0.35
CA LEU A 149 8.06 10.76 0.03
C LEU A 149 8.68 11.31 1.31
N ASP A 150 8.96 12.61 1.34
CA ASP A 150 9.42 13.32 2.53
C ASP A 150 8.23 13.70 3.40
N ILE A 151 7.75 12.74 4.19
CA ILE A 151 6.60 12.91 5.08
C ILE A 151 6.92 12.37 6.47
N GLU A 152 6.38 13.03 7.50
CA GLU A 152 6.62 12.63 8.89
C GLU A 152 5.90 11.34 9.27
N ASN A 153 4.78 11.04 8.61
CA ASN A 153 4.01 9.83 8.86
C ASN A 153 3.60 9.15 7.55
N ALA A 154 4.30 8.05 7.26
CA ALA A 154 3.96 7.04 6.27
C ALA A 154 2.46 6.70 6.19
N PHE A 155 1.78 6.60 7.33
CA PHE A 155 0.36 6.23 7.42
C PHE A 155 -0.60 7.32 6.94
N ASN A 156 -0.17 8.58 6.81
CA ASN A 156 -0.98 9.59 6.14
C ASN A 156 -1.08 9.33 4.63
N LEU A 157 -0.37 8.32 4.12
CA LEU A 157 -0.55 7.77 2.79
C LEU A 157 -1.44 6.53 2.72
N SER A 158 -1.96 6.02 3.85
CA SER A 158 -2.88 4.88 3.83
C SER A 158 -4.21 5.34 3.24
N ASP A 159 -4.37 5.14 1.93
CA ASP A 159 -5.62 5.38 1.23
C ASP A 159 -5.77 4.36 0.10
N GLU A 160 -7.03 4.05 -0.20
CA GLU A 160 -7.63 2.92 -0.92
C GLU A 160 -7.07 2.63 -2.32
N SER A 161 -6.10 3.39 -2.79
CA SER A 161 -5.55 3.31 -4.15
C SER A 161 -4.02 3.41 -4.22
N PHE A 162 -3.32 3.69 -3.10
CA PHE A 162 -1.87 3.93 -3.11
C PHE A 162 -1.07 2.67 -2.72
N CYS A 163 -0.68 1.89 -3.72
CA CYS A 163 0.45 0.95 -3.65
C CYS A 163 1.77 1.73 -3.59
N CYS A 164 1.99 2.51 -2.52
CA CYS A 164 3.22 3.25 -2.33
C CYS A 164 3.80 2.90 -1.00
N THR A 165 4.82 2.04 -1.03
CA THR A 165 5.65 1.74 0.11
C THR A 165 6.22 3.03 0.68
N PRO A 166 5.77 3.49 1.86
CA PRO A 166 6.46 4.57 2.52
C PRO A 166 7.81 4.04 2.99
N LEU A 167 8.90 4.58 2.44
CA LEU A 167 10.21 4.33 3.01
C LEU A 167 10.31 5.15 4.30
N ILE A 168 10.02 4.52 5.44
CA ILE A 168 10.20 5.15 6.75
C ILE A 168 11.69 5.32 6.98
N LEU A 169 12.16 6.57 6.96
CA LEU A 169 13.58 6.89 7.05
C LEU A 169 14.12 6.80 8.49
N ASP A 170 13.24 6.78 9.50
CA ASP A 170 13.59 6.62 10.91
C ASP A 170 13.42 5.14 11.35
N PRO A 171 14.52 4.42 11.65
CA PRO A 171 14.45 3.02 12.05
C PRO A 171 13.68 2.74 13.34
N GLU A 172 13.58 3.71 14.26
CA GLU A 172 12.81 3.54 15.50
C GLU A 172 11.30 3.68 15.23
N ILE A 173 10.93 4.59 14.32
CA ILE A 173 9.55 4.69 13.83
C ILE A 173 9.20 3.45 13.01
N GLU A 174 10.09 2.97 12.12
CA GLU A 174 9.90 1.75 11.34
C GLU A 174 9.63 0.53 12.26
N LYS A 175 10.41 0.39 13.33
CA LYS A 175 10.22 -0.64 14.37
C LYS A 175 8.91 -0.49 15.12
N GLN A 176 8.55 0.73 15.55
CA GLN A 176 7.30 0.99 16.29
C GLN A 176 6.07 0.65 15.44
N LEU A 177 6.14 1.01 14.16
CA LEU A 177 5.07 0.82 13.18
C LEU A 177 5.05 -0.60 12.60
N ARG A 178 6.07 -1.41 12.88
CA ARG A 178 6.27 -2.76 12.33
C ARG A 178 6.29 -2.80 10.79
N LEU A 179 6.53 -1.66 10.14
CA LEU A 179 6.51 -1.51 8.69
C LEU A 179 7.92 -1.74 8.12
N ASN A 180 8.33 -2.99 7.98
CA ASN A 180 9.61 -3.35 7.38
C ASN A 180 9.57 -3.11 5.86
N PHE A 181 10.44 -2.25 5.34
CA PHE A 181 10.52 -1.96 3.89
C PHE A 181 10.60 -3.24 3.02
N MET A 182 11.30 -4.28 3.47
CA MET A 182 11.42 -5.54 2.72
C MET A 182 10.11 -6.32 2.64
N ASN A 183 9.32 -6.33 3.72
CA ASN A 183 8.01 -6.99 3.71
C ASN A 183 7.06 -6.23 2.79
N VAL A 184 7.06 -4.90 2.85
CA VAL A 184 6.24 -4.08 1.95
C VAL A 184 6.72 -4.22 0.50
N TYR A 185 8.03 -4.29 0.27
CA TYR A 185 8.57 -4.56 -1.06
C TYR A 185 8.06 -5.89 -1.63
N ILE A 186 8.04 -6.96 -0.83
CA ILE A 186 7.45 -8.25 -1.22
C ILE A 186 5.95 -8.07 -1.51
N HIS A 187 5.22 -7.42 -0.61
CA HIS A 187 3.78 -7.17 -0.71
C HIS A 187 3.40 -6.48 -2.04
N GLU A 188 4.05 -5.37 -2.36
CA GLU A 188 3.72 -4.58 -3.55
C GLU A 188 3.99 -5.36 -4.84
N TYR A 189 5.01 -6.21 -4.86
CA TYR A 189 5.25 -7.08 -6.01
C TYR A 189 4.12 -8.09 -6.18
N LEU A 190 3.58 -8.63 -5.09
CA LEU A 190 2.53 -9.64 -5.11
C LEU A 190 1.17 -9.10 -5.58
N HIS A 191 0.92 -7.78 -5.53
CA HIS A 191 -0.23 -7.19 -6.22
C HIS A 191 -0.22 -7.41 -7.74
N ASN A 192 0.94 -7.73 -8.34
CA ASN A 192 1.03 -8.05 -9.77
C ASN A 192 0.64 -9.50 -10.08
N LEU A 193 0.29 -10.33 -9.07
CA LEU A 193 -0.19 -11.68 -9.31
C LEU A 193 -1.49 -11.64 -10.10
N TYR A 194 -1.56 -12.43 -11.16
CA TYR A 194 -2.78 -12.56 -11.93
C TYR A 194 -3.84 -13.28 -11.09
N LEU A 195 -5.00 -12.66 -10.95
CA LEU A 195 -6.21 -13.25 -10.36
C LEU A 195 -7.32 -13.20 -11.40
N SER A 196 -7.79 -14.39 -11.80
CA SER A 196 -8.77 -14.51 -12.88
C SER A 196 -10.15 -13.97 -12.47
N PRO A 197 -10.96 -13.49 -13.44
CA PRO A 197 -12.35 -13.13 -13.18
C PRO A 197 -13.17 -14.27 -12.55
N GLU A 198 -12.84 -15.52 -12.88
CA GLU A 198 -13.45 -16.70 -12.27
C GLU A 198 -13.15 -16.80 -10.77
N LEU A 199 -11.88 -16.64 -10.39
CA LEU A 199 -11.48 -16.61 -8.98
C LEU A 199 -12.14 -15.46 -8.23
N MET A 200 -12.22 -14.27 -8.84
CA MET A 200 -12.90 -13.13 -8.23
C MET A 200 -14.41 -13.36 -8.07
N ALA A 201 -15.05 -14.05 -9.02
CA ALA A 201 -16.45 -14.46 -8.88
C ALA A 201 -16.63 -15.47 -7.72
N LYS A 202 -15.73 -16.44 -7.58
CA LYS A 202 -15.71 -17.40 -6.46
C LYS A 202 -15.52 -16.71 -5.11
N LEU A 203 -14.64 -15.72 -5.04
CA LEU A 203 -14.48 -14.88 -3.87
C LEU A 203 -15.76 -14.12 -3.53
N GLY A 204 -16.47 -13.59 -4.54
CA GLY A 204 -17.77 -12.93 -4.37
C GLY A 204 -18.86 -13.86 -3.80
N GLU A 205 -18.80 -15.17 -4.07
CA GLU A 205 -19.74 -16.13 -3.47
C GLU A 205 -19.64 -16.17 -1.93
N LEU A 206 -18.46 -15.87 -1.37
CA LEU A 206 -18.23 -15.84 0.08
C LEU A 206 -18.98 -14.72 0.81
N ASP A 207 -19.51 -13.71 0.11
CA ASP A 207 -20.36 -12.66 0.71
C ASP A 207 -21.63 -13.25 1.36
N ASN A 208 -21.98 -14.49 1.02
CA ASN A 208 -23.08 -15.24 1.63
C ASN A 208 -22.70 -15.92 2.96
N ASP A 209 -21.42 -15.96 3.33
CA ASP A 209 -20.95 -16.44 4.63
C ASP A 209 -20.99 -15.29 5.66
N SER A 210 -21.74 -15.48 6.75
CA SER A 210 -21.95 -14.41 7.74
C SER A 210 -20.67 -14.02 8.47
N PHE A 211 -19.77 -14.96 8.74
CA PHE A 211 -18.52 -14.68 9.42
C PHE A 211 -17.60 -13.90 8.48
N TYR A 212 -17.37 -14.42 7.26
CA TYR A 212 -16.57 -13.74 6.25
C TYR A 212 -17.10 -12.33 5.99
N ARG A 213 -18.40 -12.16 5.71
CA ARG A 213 -18.99 -10.85 5.43
C ARG A 213 -18.77 -9.85 6.57
N SER A 214 -18.95 -10.27 7.82
CA SER A 214 -18.74 -9.38 8.97
C SER A 214 -17.28 -8.89 9.10
N LYS A 215 -16.34 -9.69 8.62
CA LYS A 215 -14.90 -9.38 8.63
C LYS A 215 -14.50 -8.56 7.41
N GLU A 216 -15.03 -8.90 6.24
CA GLU A 216 -14.88 -8.13 5.02
C GLU A 216 -15.42 -6.69 5.18
N GLU A 217 -16.52 -6.48 5.91
CA GLU A 217 -17.02 -5.14 6.26
C GLU A 217 -16.06 -4.33 7.13
N ILE A 218 -15.22 -4.99 7.94
CA ILE A 218 -14.16 -4.33 8.71
C ILE A 218 -12.99 -4.01 7.77
N ALA A 219 -12.57 -4.98 6.95
CA ALA A 219 -11.49 -4.79 5.98
C ALA A 219 -11.77 -3.59 5.06
N GLN A 220 -12.98 -3.51 4.52
CA GLN A 220 -13.40 -2.43 3.62
C GLN A 220 -13.39 -1.06 4.29
N LYS A 221 -13.62 -0.96 5.61
CA LYS A 221 -13.52 0.33 6.34
C LYS A 221 -12.09 0.82 6.46
N HIS A 222 -11.12 -0.09 6.37
CA HIS A 222 -9.70 0.24 6.32
C HIS A 222 -9.19 0.41 4.88
N GLY A 223 -10.06 0.33 3.87
CA GLY A 223 -9.68 0.39 2.46
C GLY A 223 -9.11 -0.90 1.90
N GLU A 224 -9.24 -1.99 2.65
CA GLU A 224 -8.69 -3.31 2.34
C GLU A 224 -9.80 -4.33 2.04
N GLY A 225 -9.42 -5.57 1.77
CA GLY A 225 -10.35 -6.70 1.62
C GLY A 225 -10.29 -7.35 0.25
N ARG A 226 -11.25 -8.23 -0.03
CA ARG A 226 -11.28 -9.02 -1.27
C ARG A 226 -9.97 -9.78 -1.52
N ASN A 227 -9.29 -9.49 -2.63
CA ASN A 227 -8.06 -10.17 -3.03
C ASN A 227 -6.88 -9.86 -2.12
N GLU A 228 -6.97 -8.84 -1.28
CA GLU A 228 -5.91 -8.46 -0.35
C GLU A 228 -5.51 -9.62 0.57
N ALA A 229 -6.48 -10.40 1.04
CA ALA A 229 -6.19 -11.57 1.85
C ALA A 229 -5.30 -12.61 1.12
N PHE A 230 -5.37 -12.67 -0.21
CA PHE A 230 -4.49 -13.53 -1.02
C PHE A 230 -3.09 -12.94 -1.15
N VAL A 231 -2.96 -11.62 -1.25
CA VAL A 231 -1.67 -10.90 -1.30
C VAL A 231 -0.95 -11.06 0.03
N VAL A 232 -1.63 -10.78 1.15
CA VAL A 232 -1.08 -10.91 2.51
C VAL A 232 -0.66 -12.36 2.80
N ALA A 233 -1.45 -13.36 2.41
CA ALA A 233 -1.05 -14.76 2.58
C ALA A 233 0.27 -15.09 1.88
N ALA A 234 0.45 -14.61 0.65
CA ALA A 234 1.67 -14.83 -0.12
C ALA A 234 2.86 -14.04 0.44
N GLU A 235 2.65 -12.80 0.89
CA GLU A 235 3.68 -11.97 1.52
C GLU A 235 4.20 -12.64 2.78
N VAL A 236 3.31 -12.98 3.70
CA VAL A 236 3.68 -13.60 4.97
C VAL A 236 4.39 -14.95 4.74
N TYR A 237 3.99 -15.71 3.72
CA TYR A 237 4.65 -16.96 3.32
C TYR A 237 6.08 -16.75 2.85
N ILE A 238 6.31 -15.82 1.91
CA ILE A 238 7.65 -15.53 1.40
C ILE A 238 8.52 -14.92 2.50
N SER A 239 7.99 -13.97 3.26
CA SER A 239 8.68 -13.32 4.38
C SER A 239 9.09 -14.34 5.46
N ASN A 240 8.22 -15.28 5.82
CA ASN A 240 8.57 -16.35 6.76
C ASN A 240 9.63 -17.30 6.19
N LYS A 241 9.51 -17.71 4.91
CA LYS A 241 10.50 -18.57 4.24
C LYS A 241 11.89 -17.93 4.18
N LEU A 242 11.95 -16.60 4.06
CA LEU A 242 13.18 -15.81 4.06
C LEU A 242 13.73 -15.50 5.47
N GLY A 243 13.01 -15.89 6.54
CA GLY A 243 13.38 -15.59 7.92
C GLY A 243 13.14 -14.14 8.35
N LEU A 244 12.34 -13.38 7.59
CA LEU A 244 11.94 -12.00 7.92
C LEU A 244 10.80 -11.96 8.95
N ARG A 245 10.05 -13.06 9.07
CA ARG A 245 8.98 -13.23 10.07
C ARG A 245 9.16 -14.57 10.77
N ASP A 246 9.23 -14.56 12.10
CA ASP A 246 9.08 -15.79 12.89
C ASP A 246 7.60 -16.16 13.06
N TRP A 247 7.32 -17.32 13.68
CA TRP A 247 5.94 -17.78 13.88
C TRP A 247 5.08 -16.83 14.71
N GLN A 248 5.67 -16.10 15.65
CA GLN A 248 4.95 -15.11 16.44
C GLN A 248 4.61 -13.90 15.56
N ASN A 249 5.53 -13.45 14.70
CA ASN A 249 5.27 -12.37 13.75
C ASN A 249 4.19 -12.76 12.72
N VAL A 250 4.18 -14.01 12.25
CA VAL A 250 3.13 -14.55 11.37
C VAL A 250 1.77 -14.51 12.07
N TYR A 251 1.70 -14.97 13.32
CA TYR A 251 0.46 -14.94 14.10
C TYR A 251 -0.03 -13.51 14.38
N ASP A 252 0.89 -12.63 14.79
CA ASP A 252 0.61 -11.22 15.06
C ASP A 252 0.06 -10.53 13.81
N GLU A 253 0.65 -10.78 12.63
CA GLU A 253 0.18 -10.21 11.37
C GLU A 253 -1.30 -10.57 11.13
N PHE A 254 -1.62 -11.86 11.11
CA PHE A 254 -3.00 -12.30 10.80
C PHE A 254 -4.02 -11.98 11.89
N SER A 255 -3.58 -11.72 13.13
CA SER A 255 -4.48 -11.38 14.24
C SER A 255 -4.67 -9.88 14.44
N GLN A 256 -3.76 -9.04 13.94
CA GLN A 256 -3.73 -7.60 14.20
C GLN A 256 -3.89 -6.75 12.94
N TYR A 257 -3.33 -7.20 11.79
CA TYR A 257 -3.42 -6.45 10.55
C TYR A 257 -4.88 -6.28 10.14
N VAL A 258 -5.28 -5.03 9.89
CA VAL A 258 -6.66 -4.65 9.55
C VAL A 258 -7.67 -5.19 10.59
N ASP A 259 -7.34 -5.05 11.88
CA ASP A 259 -8.12 -5.60 13.01
C ASP A 259 -8.35 -7.13 12.93
N GLY A 260 -7.42 -7.85 12.31
CA GLY A 260 -7.50 -9.30 12.09
C GLY A 260 -8.65 -9.69 11.16
N SER A 261 -9.05 -8.80 10.26
CA SER A 261 -10.24 -8.96 9.43
C SER A 261 -10.00 -9.70 8.11
N LEU A 262 -8.74 -9.83 7.66
CA LEU A 262 -8.37 -10.60 6.46
C LEU A 262 -8.37 -12.11 6.71
N VAL A 263 -9.54 -12.67 7.06
CA VAL A 263 -9.68 -14.04 7.56
C VAL A 263 -9.35 -15.14 6.55
N LEU A 264 -9.32 -14.84 5.25
CA LEU A 264 -8.86 -15.80 4.25
C LEU A 264 -7.33 -15.94 4.24
N ALA A 265 -6.60 -14.90 4.67
CA ALA A 265 -5.14 -14.88 4.61
C ALA A 265 -4.48 -16.03 5.40
N PRO A 266 -4.83 -16.29 6.68
CA PRO A 266 -4.26 -17.43 7.40
C PRO A 266 -4.69 -18.77 6.80
N ILE A 267 -5.92 -18.89 6.27
CA ILE A 267 -6.40 -20.13 5.63
C ILE A 267 -5.55 -20.44 4.39
N VAL A 268 -5.33 -19.44 3.52
CA VAL A 268 -4.50 -19.58 2.33
C VAL A 268 -3.05 -19.86 2.72
N TYR A 269 -2.51 -19.12 3.69
CA TYR A 269 -1.15 -19.27 4.20
C TYR A 269 -0.84 -20.71 4.63
N VAL A 270 -1.70 -21.33 5.45
CA VAL A 270 -1.42 -22.69 5.93
C VAL A 270 -1.50 -23.75 4.83
N ASN A 271 -2.21 -23.46 3.74
CA ASN A 271 -2.33 -24.36 2.59
C ASN A 271 -1.28 -24.08 1.49
N LEU A 272 -0.50 -22.99 1.58
CA LEU A 272 0.46 -22.61 0.53
C LEU A 272 1.57 -23.65 0.31
N HIS A 273 1.92 -24.41 1.35
CA HIS A 273 2.87 -25.53 1.23
C HIS A 273 2.38 -26.65 0.30
N ASP A 274 1.06 -26.76 0.08
CA ASP A 274 0.45 -27.73 -0.82
C ASP A 274 0.33 -27.22 -2.26
N ARG A 275 0.86 -26.03 -2.58
CA ARG A 275 0.93 -25.54 -3.96
C ARG A 275 1.84 -26.45 -4.78
N LYS A 276 1.33 -26.96 -5.89
CA LYS A 276 2.04 -27.94 -6.72
C LYS A 276 3.14 -27.25 -7.55
N PRO A 277 4.25 -27.93 -7.87
CA PRO A 277 5.23 -27.41 -8.81
C PRO A 277 4.57 -27.06 -10.16
N GLY A 278 4.79 -25.83 -10.64
CA GLY A 278 4.23 -25.35 -11.91
C GLY A 278 2.74 -24.95 -11.87
N GLU A 279 2.09 -25.00 -10.70
CA GLU A 279 0.73 -24.47 -10.50
C GLU A 279 0.80 -22.95 -10.31
N THR A 280 0.00 -22.18 -11.06
CA THR A 280 -0.10 -20.73 -10.87
C THR A 280 -0.73 -20.42 -9.51
N TYR A 281 -0.52 -19.21 -8.98
CA TYR A 281 -1.18 -18.84 -7.73
C TYR A 281 -2.70 -18.77 -7.89
N ASN A 282 -3.19 -18.29 -9.03
CA ASN A 282 -4.60 -18.32 -9.40
C ASN A 282 -5.20 -19.74 -9.31
N ASP A 283 -4.56 -20.72 -9.94
CA ASP A 283 -5.08 -22.10 -9.99
C ASP A 283 -5.01 -22.76 -8.61
N PHE A 284 -3.97 -22.47 -7.84
CA PHE A 284 -3.88 -22.89 -6.45
C PHE A 284 -5.08 -22.38 -5.62
N LEU A 285 -5.41 -21.09 -5.73
CA LEU A 285 -6.54 -20.49 -5.02
C LEU A 285 -7.87 -21.09 -5.47
N LEU A 286 -8.09 -21.23 -6.79
CA LEU A 286 -9.28 -21.91 -7.33
C LEU A 286 -9.41 -23.33 -6.78
N ARG A 287 -8.31 -24.08 -6.69
CA ARG A 287 -8.30 -25.42 -6.10
C ARG A 287 -8.69 -25.42 -4.62
N LEU A 288 -8.41 -24.37 -3.85
CA LEU A 288 -8.90 -24.27 -2.47
C LEU A 288 -10.42 -24.16 -2.41
N PHE A 289 -11.04 -23.44 -3.35
CA PHE A 289 -12.50 -23.40 -3.50
C PHE A 289 -13.06 -24.77 -3.93
N GLU A 290 -12.44 -25.42 -4.94
CA GLU A 290 -12.87 -26.73 -5.43
C GLU A 290 -12.81 -27.82 -4.35
N LYS A 291 -11.78 -27.80 -3.50
CA LYS A 291 -11.64 -28.72 -2.37
C LYS A 291 -12.57 -28.38 -1.20
N GLY A 292 -13.29 -27.26 -1.25
CA GLY A 292 -14.17 -26.80 -0.19
C GLY A 292 -13.43 -26.26 1.05
N ILE A 293 -12.15 -25.92 0.92
CA ILE A 293 -11.35 -25.28 1.97
C ILE A 293 -11.85 -23.83 2.15
N LEU A 294 -12.04 -23.13 1.02
CA LEU A 294 -12.71 -21.83 0.95
C LEU A 294 -14.16 -22.05 0.54
N LYS A 295 -15.05 -22.15 1.52
CA LYS A 295 -16.47 -22.47 1.28
C LYS A 295 -17.39 -21.73 2.24
N VAL A 296 -18.51 -21.25 1.69
CA VAL A 296 -19.61 -20.64 2.48
C VAL A 296 -20.09 -21.60 3.58
N GLY A 297 -20.18 -21.06 4.80
CA GLY A 297 -20.59 -21.77 6.01
C GLY A 297 -19.44 -22.49 6.73
N ALA A 298 -18.22 -22.44 6.21
CA ALA A 298 -17.04 -23.10 6.81
C ALA A 298 -15.88 -22.14 7.10
N ILE A 299 -15.97 -20.86 6.70
CA ILE A 299 -14.83 -19.93 6.78
C ILE A 299 -14.36 -19.71 8.22
N GLU A 300 -15.28 -19.57 9.18
CA GLU A 300 -14.92 -19.38 10.59
C GLU A 300 -14.14 -20.57 11.15
N ALA A 301 -14.60 -21.79 10.89
CA ALA A 301 -13.91 -23.01 11.33
C ALA A 301 -12.52 -23.12 10.70
N SER A 302 -12.43 -22.95 9.37
CA SER A 302 -11.15 -22.96 8.65
C SER A 302 -10.18 -21.89 9.16
N TYR A 303 -10.66 -20.69 9.47
CA TYR A 303 -9.87 -19.60 10.04
C TYR A 303 -9.32 -19.97 11.43
N MET A 304 -10.17 -20.48 12.32
CA MET A 304 -9.77 -20.86 13.68
C MET A 304 -8.74 -21.99 13.66
N ASP A 305 -8.93 -23.00 12.79
CA ASP A 305 -7.98 -24.09 12.61
C ASP A 305 -6.63 -23.58 12.07
N ALA A 306 -6.65 -22.71 11.06
CA ALA A 306 -5.44 -22.10 10.51
C ALA A 306 -4.68 -21.28 11.56
N MET A 307 -5.36 -20.42 12.30
CA MET A 307 -4.77 -19.64 13.39
C MET A 307 -4.22 -20.52 14.52
N GLY A 308 -4.88 -21.64 14.81
CA GLY A 308 -4.41 -22.65 15.76
C GLY A 308 -3.09 -23.29 15.31
N LEU A 309 -2.99 -23.68 14.04
CA LEU A 309 -1.77 -24.23 13.45
C LEU A 309 -0.62 -23.21 13.51
N ILE A 310 -0.88 -21.98 13.06
CA ILE A 310 0.10 -20.88 13.08
C ILE A 310 0.63 -20.65 14.50
N ARG A 311 -0.27 -20.53 15.48
CA ARG A 311 0.09 -20.30 16.89
C ARG A 311 0.95 -21.42 17.47
N SER A 312 0.71 -22.65 17.03
CA SER A 312 1.46 -23.82 17.51
C SER A 312 2.84 -23.97 16.88
N GLY A 313 3.11 -23.29 15.76
CA GLY A 313 4.33 -23.46 14.96
C GLY A 313 4.47 -24.85 14.32
N ASN A 314 3.45 -25.71 14.40
CA ASN A 314 3.47 -27.07 13.88
C ASN A 314 2.97 -27.09 12.43
N PHE A 315 3.83 -26.67 11.51
CA PHE A 315 3.60 -26.92 10.10
C PHE A 315 4.14 -28.30 9.72
N PRO A 316 3.45 -29.06 8.84
CA PRO A 316 4.07 -30.19 8.21
C PRO A 316 5.25 -29.66 7.40
N THR A 317 6.47 -29.81 7.94
CA THR A 317 7.68 -29.60 7.17
C THR A 317 7.66 -30.62 6.03
N GLY A 318 7.29 -30.18 4.84
CA GLY A 318 7.42 -30.97 3.63
C GLY A 318 8.87 -31.44 3.52
N LYS A 319 9.06 -32.75 3.58
CA LYS A 319 10.26 -33.41 3.08
C LYS A 319 10.13 -33.60 1.59
#